data_AF-A0AAJ2EAR4-F1
#
_entry.id   AF-A0AAJ2EAR4-F1
#
_cell.length_a   1.000
_cell.length_b   1.000
_cell.length_c   1.000
_cell.angle_alpha   90.00
_cell.angle_beta   90.00
_cell.angle_gamma   90.00
#
_symmetry.space_group_name_H-M   'P 1'
#
loop_
_entity.id
_entity.type
_entity.pdbx_description
1 polymer ?
#
loop_
_entity_poly.entity_id
_entity_poly.type
_entity_poly.pdbx_seq_one_letter_code
_entity_poly.pdbx_strand_id
1 'polypeptide(L)'
;MQVRFKAARIACASAIATSLAFALAANVAHAAAPTAYVTTENAGVGVIDLDTLALATTWDVGKDGPRGLSLNKEGTRLYVANKATSDLSEIDTSTGKVTRRAKIGKNPEFVRVFGGYAYVTYEPGESGGPPKPGQPEKDDDDANSPPAEIAIVDLKTMKITHTVKSGHETEGVEFSPDGKLILVTNEGDDTVSVYRVGTGKPVRTVNLDKGSRPRGIKVSPDGKQYVVTLENANKFVVLDGKSLKTVKTVDTKTGPYGVSFDPSGKRLLIAASRDKTLQVFDGSTYEHRKDVPVGQRCWHFSFTPDGSKLLLACGRSNAVYVLDGSDYKEVKQIGDLPLAWGIVTYPPSAGSIVGR
;
A
#
# COMPACT_ATOMS: atom_id res chain seq x y z
N MET A 1 25.55 -93.83 45.94
CA MET A 1 25.06 -93.34 44.64
C MET A 1 23.89 -92.42 44.89
N GLN A 2 23.75 -91.35 44.09
CA GLN A 2 22.72 -90.30 44.11
C GLN A 2 22.91 -89.14 45.12
N VAL A 3 22.68 -87.87 44.79
CA VAL A 3 22.78 -87.01 43.59
C VAL A 3 22.70 -85.60 44.19
N ARG A 4 23.58 -84.67 43.79
CA ARG A 4 23.47 -83.23 44.11
C ARG A 4 22.41 -82.59 43.24
N PHE A 5 21.63 -81.60 43.70
CA PHE A 5 21.32 -80.42 42.87
C PHE A 5 21.07 -79.16 43.72
N LYS A 6 21.64 -78.06 43.21
CA LYS A 6 21.77 -76.72 43.79
C LYS A 6 20.48 -75.91 43.62
N ALA A 7 20.12 -75.13 44.63
CA ALA A 7 19.17 -74.03 44.51
C ALA A 7 19.85 -72.82 43.83
N ALA A 8 19.28 -72.34 42.72
CA ALA A 8 19.66 -71.08 42.09
C ALA A 8 18.81 -69.94 42.68
N ARG A 9 19.48 -68.90 43.18
CA ARG A 9 18.86 -67.66 43.66
C ARG A 9 18.47 -66.79 42.47
N ILE A 10 17.21 -66.37 42.44
CA ILE A 10 16.70 -65.35 41.52
C ILE A 10 17.19 -63.98 42.01
N ALA A 11 17.98 -63.28 41.19
CA ALA A 11 18.38 -61.91 41.43
C ALA A 11 17.26 -60.95 40.93
N CYS A 12 16.75 -60.10 41.83
CA CYS A 12 15.95 -58.93 41.46
C CYS A 12 16.87 -57.88 40.84
N ALA A 13 16.66 -57.54 39.57
CA ALA A 13 17.26 -56.37 38.95
C ALA A 13 16.33 -55.17 39.14
N SER A 14 16.78 -54.19 39.92
CA SER A 14 16.13 -52.89 40.08
C SER A 14 16.29 -52.08 38.80
N ALA A 15 15.19 -51.81 38.08
CA ALA A 15 15.18 -50.89 36.95
C ALA A 15 15.15 -49.44 37.47
N ILE A 16 16.25 -48.71 37.28
CA ILE A 16 16.31 -47.27 37.46
C ILE A 16 15.65 -46.64 36.23
N ALA A 17 14.42 -46.15 36.39
CA ALA A 17 13.75 -45.35 35.36
C ALA A 17 14.29 -43.91 35.41
N THR A 18 15.22 -43.57 34.53
CA THR A 18 15.58 -42.18 34.24
C THR A 18 14.41 -41.49 33.55
N SER A 19 13.67 -40.66 34.28
CA SER A 19 12.67 -39.75 33.73
C SER A 19 13.37 -38.62 32.96
N LEU A 20 13.35 -38.70 31.64
CA LEU A 20 13.77 -37.61 30.76
C LEU A 20 12.66 -36.54 30.75
N ALA A 21 12.84 -35.47 31.52
CA ALA A 21 11.96 -34.31 31.43
C ALA A 21 12.27 -33.54 30.14
N PHE A 22 11.47 -33.77 29.10
CA PHE A 22 11.44 -32.88 27.94
C PHE A 22 10.82 -31.55 28.37
N ALA A 23 11.67 -30.54 28.58
CA ALA A 23 11.20 -29.15 28.61
C ALA A 23 10.73 -28.80 27.18
N LEU A 24 9.41 -28.77 26.96
CA LEU A 24 8.86 -28.07 25.80
C LEU A 24 9.17 -26.58 26.00
N ALA A 25 10.27 -26.12 25.40
CA ALA A 25 10.44 -24.70 25.13
C ALA A 25 9.32 -24.33 24.14
N ALA A 26 8.24 -23.75 24.66
CA ALA A 26 7.28 -23.05 23.83
C ALA A 26 8.06 -21.93 23.14
N ASN A 27 8.38 -22.10 21.85
CA ASN A 27 8.75 -20.99 20.98
C ASN A 27 7.52 -20.10 20.88
N VAL A 28 7.37 -19.18 21.84
CA VAL A 28 6.47 -18.05 21.67
C VAL A 28 7.16 -17.20 20.62
N ALA A 29 6.80 -17.42 19.35
CA ALA A 29 7.15 -16.49 18.29
C ALA A 29 6.61 -15.13 18.73
N HIS A 30 7.50 -14.24 19.15
CA HIS A 30 7.14 -12.86 19.43
C HIS A 30 6.57 -12.32 18.12
N ALA A 31 5.25 -12.12 18.07
CA ALA A 31 4.65 -11.47 16.93
C ALA A 31 5.37 -10.13 16.76
N ALA A 32 5.86 -9.85 15.55
CA ALA A 32 6.53 -8.59 15.28
C ALA A 32 5.62 -7.44 15.74
N ALA A 33 6.18 -6.50 16.51
CA ALA A 33 5.43 -5.38 17.06
C ALA A 33 4.69 -4.65 15.92
N PRO A 34 3.41 -4.26 16.11
CA PRO A 34 2.66 -3.51 15.11
C PRO A 34 3.43 -2.26 14.67
N THR A 35 3.63 -2.12 13.37
CA THR A 35 4.54 -1.10 12.81
C THR A 35 3.89 -0.44 11.60
N ALA A 36 4.09 0.87 11.41
CA ALA A 36 3.86 1.54 10.13
C ALA A 36 5.16 1.92 9.44
N TYR A 37 5.19 1.75 8.12
CA TYR A 37 6.27 2.18 7.25
C TYR A 37 5.79 3.36 6.42
N VAL A 38 6.61 4.40 6.33
CA VAL A 38 6.29 5.65 5.65
C VAL A 38 7.42 6.01 4.72
N THR A 39 7.16 6.08 3.41
CA THR A 39 8.16 6.63 2.49
C THR A 39 8.24 8.15 2.64
N THR A 40 9.46 8.66 2.57
CA THR A 40 9.79 10.08 2.62
C THR A 40 10.68 10.39 1.43
N GLU A 41 10.21 11.22 0.49
CA GLU A 41 10.89 11.40 -0.81
C GLU A 41 12.34 11.91 -0.65
N ASN A 42 12.70 12.49 0.51
CA ASN A 42 14.02 13.06 0.77
C ASN A 42 14.81 12.41 1.91
N ALA A 43 14.25 11.45 2.66
CA ALA A 43 14.90 10.91 3.87
C ALA A 43 14.89 9.38 4.00
N GLY A 44 14.18 8.67 3.12
CA GLY A 44 14.11 7.21 3.11
C GLY A 44 12.80 6.66 3.65
N VAL A 45 12.84 5.67 4.55
CA VAL A 45 11.64 5.02 5.10
C VAL A 45 11.56 5.24 6.61
N GLY A 46 10.59 6.03 7.03
CA GLY A 46 10.23 6.19 8.45
C GLY A 46 9.55 4.93 8.98
N VAL A 47 9.91 4.53 10.20
CA VAL A 47 9.36 3.38 10.91
C VAL A 47 8.68 3.87 12.17
N ILE A 48 7.36 3.75 12.22
CA ILE A 48 6.53 4.20 13.34
C ILE A 48 6.13 2.98 14.15
N ASP A 49 6.44 3.00 15.44
CA ASP A 49 5.93 2.07 16.43
C ASP A 49 4.46 2.41 16.70
N LEU A 50 3.55 1.45 16.48
CA LEU A 50 2.11 1.69 16.58
C LEU A 50 1.56 1.61 18.01
N ASP A 51 2.31 1.02 18.95
CA ASP A 51 1.90 0.98 20.36
C ASP A 51 2.16 2.35 21.02
N THR A 52 3.27 2.99 20.66
CA THR A 52 3.67 4.31 21.19
C THR A 52 3.28 5.49 20.28
N LEU A 53 2.90 5.20 19.03
CA LEU A 53 2.62 6.19 17.99
C LEU A 53 3.78 7.18 17.83
N ALA A 54 5.01 6.68 17.80
CA ALA A 54 6.23 7.48 17.70
C ALA A 54 7.10 6.99 16.54
N LEU A 55 7.84 7.93 15.92
CA LEU A 55 8.88 7.59 14.95
C LEU A 55 10.02 6.89 15.70
N ALA A 56 10.15 5.58 15.50
CA ALA A 56 11.18 4.77 16.15
C ALA A 56 12.54 4.96 15.47
N THR A 57 12.55 4.99 14.14
CA THR A 57 13.75 5.22 13.34
C THR A 57 13.38 5.64 11.91
N THR A 58 14.36 6.14 11.17
CA THR A 58 14.27 6.33 9.72
C THR A 58 15.38 5.53 9.07
N TRP A 59 15.00 4.57 8.21
CA TRP A 59 15.93 3.80 7.42
C TRP A 59 16.45 4.61 6.25
N ASP A 60 17.76 4.80 6.22
CA ASP A 60 18.45 5.35 5.06
C ASP A 60 18.46 4.31 3.93
N VAL A 61 17.72 4.59 2.87
CA VAL A 61 17.68 3.79 1.65
C VAL A 61 18.49 4.43 0.53
N GLY A 62 19.20 5.53 0.80
CA GLY A 62 19.91 6.35 -0.18
C GLY A 62 19.08 7.53 -0.69
N LYS A 63 19.65 8.26 -1.66
CA LYS A 63 18.98 9.39 -2.34
C LYS A 63 18.00 8.91 -3.42
N ASP A 64 17.18 7.95 -3.03
CA ASP A 64 16.42 7.10 -3.95
C ASP A 64 15.10 7.74 -4.40
N GLY A 65 14.61 8.74 -3.68
CA GLY A 65 13.29 9.32 -3.92
C GLY A 65 12.17 8.30 -3.73
N PRO A 66 12.05 7.66 -2.55
CA PRO A 66 11.07 6.60 -2.34
C PRO A 66 9.63 7.15 -2.34
N ARG A 67 8.73 6.48 -3.07
CA ARG A 67 7.30 6.81 -3.19
C ARG A 67 6.42 5.63 -2.80
N GLY A 68 5.87 4.89 -3.75
CA GLY A 68 5.06 3.70 -3.53
C GLY A 68 5.76 2.66 -2.68
N LEU A 69 5.03 2.07 -1.74
CA LEU A 69 5.51 0.97 -0.93
C LEU A 69 4.43 -0.09 -0.70
N SER A 70 4.86 -1.33 -0.59
CA SER A 70 3.99 -2.47 -0.24
C SER A 70 4.79 -3.54 0.48
N LEU A 71 4.16 -4.24 1.41
CA LEU A 71 4.77 -5.37 2.14
C LEU A 71 4.46 -6.70 1.43
N ASN A 72 5.29 -7.72 1.68
CA ASN A 72 4.83 -9.11 1.53
C ASN A 72 3.83 -9.49 2.63
N LYS A 73 3.15 -10.61 2.44
CA LYS A 73 2.12 -11.12 3.37
C LYS A 73 2.67 -11.33 4.79
N GLU A 74 3.92 -11.77 4.90
CA GLU A 74 4.59 -12.06 6.17
C GLU A 74 5.16 -10.80 6.84
N GLY A 75 5.13 -9.64 6.19
CA GLY A 75 5.68 -8.38 6.74
C GLY A 75 7.21 -8.37 6.88
N THR A 76 7.90 -9.39 6.38
CA THR A 76 9.36 -9.54 6.48
C THR A 76 10.11 -8.76 5.39
N ARG A 77 9.40 -8.32 4.34
CA ARG A 77 9.96 -7.61 3.19
C ARG A 77 9.08 -6.42 2.83
N LEU A 78 9.72 -5.26 2.73
CA LEU A 78 9.12 -4.04 2.20
C LEU A 78 9.65 -3.77 0.79
N TYR A 79 8.75 -3.51 -0.15
CA TYR A 79 9.08 -3.20 -1.53
C TYR A 79 8.78 -1.72 -1.79
N VAL A 80 9.76 -0.98 -2.31
CA VAL A 80 9.68 0.48 -2.45
C VAL A 80 10.07 0.91 -3.86
N ALA A 81 9.18 1.66 -4.52
CA ALA A 81 9.44 2.33 -5.79
C ALA A 81 10.30 3.57 -5.56
N ASN A 82 11.43 3.66 -6.27
CA ASN A 82 12.42 4.69 -6.08
C ASN A 82 12.56 5.55 -7.33
N LYS A 83 12.03 6.77 -7.27
CA LYS A 83 11.97 7.68 -8.41
C LYS A 83 13.35 7.97 -8.98
N ALA A 84 14.29 8.35 -8.12
CA ALA A 84 15.59 8.88 -8.52
C ALA A 84 16.54 7.80 -9.07
N THR A 85 16.48 6.58 -8.52
CA THR A 85 17.30 5.44 -8.99
C THR A 85 16.61 4.62 -10.07
N SER A 86 15.32 4.88 -10.35
CA SER A 86 14.55 4.19 -11.39
C SER A 86 14.49 2.67 -11.16
N ASP A 87 14.29 2.28 -9.91
CA ASP A 87 14.28 0.88 -9.47
C ASP A 87 13.20 0.60 -8.41
N LEU A 88 13.03 -0.70 -8.11
CA LEU A 88 12.29 -1.24 -6.99
C LEU A 88 13.29 -1.81 -5.99
N SER A 89 13.30 -1.31 -4.76
CA SER A 89 14.07 -1.90 -3.67
C SER A 89 13.27 -2.96 -2.93
N GLU A 90 13.93 -4.05 -2.53
CA GLU A 90 13.48 -4.95 -1.46
C GLU A 90 14.27 -4.63 -0.19
N ILE A 91 13.57 -4.44 0.92
CA ILE A 91 14.14 -4.09 2.23
C ILE A 91 13.77 -5.18 3.24
N ASP A 92 14.75 -5.69 3.99
CA ASP A 92 14.50 -6.59 5.11
C ASP A 92 13.97 -5.80 6.32
N THR A 93 12.73 -6.03 6.73
CA THR A 93 12.07 -5.22 7.75
C THR A 93 12.64 -5.41 9.16
N SER A 94 13.37 -6.51 9.40
CA SER A 94 14.05 -6.73 10.68
C SER A 94 15.33 -5.92 10.85
N THR A 95 15.91 -5.44 9.74
CA THR A 95 17.20 -4.72 9.75
C THR A 95 17.13 -3.33 9.11
N GLY A 96 16.08 -3.04 8.34
CA GLY A 96 15.96 -1.83 7.54
C GLY A 96 16.89 -1.75 6.34
N LYS A 97 17.62 -2.83 6.02
CA LYS A 97 18.62 -2.83 4.94
C LYS A 97 17.99 -3.24 3.62
N VAL A 98 18.35 -2.51 2.56
CA VAL A 98 18.07 -2.92 1.18
C VAL A 98 18.82 -4.22 0.88
N THR A 99 18.11 -5.29 0.53
CA THR A 99 18.69 -6.61 0.23
C THR A 99 18.86 -6.85 -1.25
N ARG A 100 17.93 -6.35 -2.08
CA ARG A 100 17.92 -6.54 -3.54
C ARG A 100 17.29 -5.33 -4.22
N ARG A 101 17.62 -5.15 -5.50
CA ARG A 101 17.02 -4.13 -6.37
C ARG A 101 16.63 -4.75 -7.71
N ALA A 102 15.51 -4.32 -8.27
CA ALA A 102 15.11 -4.60 -9.65
C ALA A 102 15.06 -3.28 -10.42
N LYS A 103 15.80 -3.17 -11.53
CA LYS A 103 15.71 -1.98 -12.39
C LYS A 103 14.32 -1.96 -13.05
N ILE A 104 13.61 -0.83 -12.94
CA ILE A 104 12.24 -0.68 -13.45
C ILE A 104 12.23 0.16 -14.72
N GLY A 105 12.54 1.45 -14.57
CA GLY A 105 12.34 2.46 -15.60
C GLY A 105 12.26 3.82 -14.93
N LYS A 106 12.19 4.90 -15.71
CA LYS A 106 12.14 6.26 -15.16
C LYS A 106 10.86 6.47 -14.34
N ASN A 107 10.97 7.25 -13.27
CA ASN A 107 9.84 7.70 -12.44
C ASN A 107 8.89 6.58 -11.96
N PRO A 108 9.38 5.52 -11.27
CA PRO A 108 8.47 4.58 -10.62
C PRO A 108 7.68 5.27 -9.49
N GLU A 109 6.38 4.99 -9.43
CA GLU A 109 5.39 5.74 -8.65
C GLU A 109 4.74 4.84 -7.58
N PHE A 110 3.91 3.87 -7.98
CA PHE A 110 3.19 2.97 -7.07
C PHE A 110 3.80 1.57 -7.05
N VAL A 111 3.59 0.89 -5.92
CA VAL A 111 3.90 -0.54 -5.76
C VAL A 111 2.69 -1.24 -5.16
N ARG A 112 2.25 -2.33 -5.79
CA ARG A 112 1.30 -3.27 -5.18
C ARG A 112 1.86 -4.68 -5.24
N VAL A 113 1.85 -5.39 -4.11
CA VAL A 113 2.26 -6.80 -4.04
C VAL A 113 1.04 -7.71 -4.08
N PHE A 114 1.05 -8.69 -4.98
CA PHE A 114 0.01 -9.71 -5.07
C PHE A 114 0.53 -10.99 -5.72
N GLY A 115 0.19 -12.15 -5.17
CA GLY A 115 0.50 -13.45 -5.76
C GLY A 115 1.99 -13.75 -5.94
N GLY A 116 2.87 -13.16 -5.12
CA GLY A 116 4.33 -13.32 -5.24
C GLY A 116 4.99 -12.40 -6.28
N TYR A 117 4.26 -11.41 -6.79
CA TYR A 117 4.74 -10.40 -7.72
C TYR A 117 4.56 -9.00 -7.15
N ALA A 118 5.45 -8.08 -7.51
CA ALA A 118 5.20 -6.64 -7.39
C ALA A 118 4.76 -6.08 -8.75
N TYR A 119 3.74 -5.24 -8.71
CA TYR A 119 3.23 -4.48 -9.84
C TYR A 119 3.63 -3.03 -9.59
N VAL A 120 4.55 -2.53 -10.42
CA VAL A 120 5.16 -1.21 -10.24
C VAL A 120 4.81 -0.34 -11.43
N THR A 121 4.11 0.75 -11.20
CA THR A 121 3.86 1.76 -12.25
C THR A 121 5.09 2.66 -12.40
N TYR A 122 5.42 3.05 -13.63
CA TYR A 122 6.52 3.95 -13.93
C TYR A 122 6.32 4.68 -15.26
N GLU A 123 7.02 5.79 -15.45
CA GLU A 123 6.70 6.77 -16.50
C GLU A 123 7.96 7.15 -17.29
N PRO A 124 8.22 6.46 -18.42
CA PRO A 124 9.37 6.74 -19.27
C PRO A 124 9.32 8.12 -19.94
N GLY A 125 8.10 8.61 -20.23
CA GLY A 125 7.86 9.84 -20.99
C GLY A 125 7.85 11.12 -20.16
N GLU A 126 7.64 11.02 -18.85
CA GLU A 126 7.59 12.22 -18.01
C GLU A 126 8.96 12.87 -17.81
N SER A 127 9.00 14.19 -18.05
CA SER A 127 10.14 15.05 -17.76
C SER A 127 9.73 16.25 -16.90
N GLY A 128 9.18 16.02 -15.71
CA GLY A 128 8.71 17.13 -14.88
C GLY A 128 8.34 16.78 -13.44
N GLY A 129 7.90 17.80 -12.72
CA GLY A 129 7.13 17.66 -11.48
C GLY A 129 5.72 18.21 -11.71
N PRO A 130 4.77 17.99 -10.79
CA PRO A 130 3.38 18.36 -10.98
C PRO A 130 3.23 19.86 -11.34
N PRO A 131 2.24 20.23 -12.18
CA PRO A 131 2.04 21.61 -12.61
C PRO A 131 2.00 22.58 -11.43
N LYS A 132 2.67 23.74 -11.56
CA LYS A 132 2.58 24.79 -10.53
C LYS A 132 1.21 25.45 -10.58
N PRO A 133 0.57 25.72 -9.42
CA PRO A 133 -0.72 26.41 -9.41
C PRO A 133 -0.67 27.73 -10.17
N GLY A 134 -1.61 27.93 -11.10
CA GLY A 134 -1.75 29.18 -11.87
C GLY A 134 -0.81 29.33 -13.07
N GLN A 135 0.00 28.32 -13.40
CA GLN A 135 0.60 28.26 -14.73
C GLN A 135 -0.35 27.52 -15.68
N PRO A 136 -0.45 27.94 -16.96
CA PRO A 136 -0.99 27.08 -17.99
C PRO A 136 -0.28 25.72 -17.89
N GLU A 137 -1.01 24.62 -18.06
CA GLU A 137 -0.36 23.36 -18.44
C GLU A 137 0.62 23.73 -19.55
N LYS A 138 1.91 23.40 -19.37
CA LYS A 138 2.80 23.53 -20.51
C LYS A 138 2.18 22.68 -21.60
N ASP A 139 2.09 23.21 -22.80
CA ASP A 139 2.01 22.39 -24.02
C ASP A 139 3.33 21.61 -24.13
N ASP A 140 3.63 20.76 -23.14
CA ASP A 140 4.44 19.59 -23.38
C ASP A 140 3.47 18.74 -24.21
N ASP A 141 3.79 18.51 -25.48
CA ASP A 141 2.97 17.70 -26.37
C ASP A 141 2.89 16.25 -25.83
N ASP A 142 2.13 16.01 -24.76
CA ASP A 142 1.97 14.73 -24.08
C ASP A 142 1.46 13.65 -25.04
N ALA A 143 0.82 14.07 -26.14
CA ALA A 143 0.46 13.22 -27.26
C ALA A 143 1.65 12.47 -27.90
N ASN A 144 2.89 12.96 -27.74
CA ASN A 144 4.13 12.35 -28.25
C ASN A 144 5.01 11.73 -27.15
N SER A 145 4.64 11.89 -25.88
CA SER A 145 5.36 11.27 -24.77
C SER A 145 5.09 9.75 -24.76
N PRO A 146 6.09 8.90 -24.45
CA PRO A 146 5.84 7.50 -24.19
C PRO A 146 4.79 7.31 -23.07
N PRO A 147 3.81 6.39 -23.23
CA PRO A 147 2.86 6.10 -22.17
C PRO A 147 3.57 5.54 -20.93
N ALA A 148 2.91 5.62 -19.78
CA ALA A 148 3.38 4.92 -18.59
C ALA A 148 3.29 3.40 -18.77
N GLU A 149 4.04 2.68 -17.95
CA GLU A 149 4.16 1.24 -18.00
C GLU A 149 4.02 0.62 -16.61
N ILE A 150 3.62 -0.64 -16.56
CA ILE A 150 3.54 -1.46 -15.35
C ILE A 150 4.57 -2.57 -15.46
N ALA A 151 5.58 -2.55 -14.61
CA ALA A 151 6.53 -3.66 -14.46
C ALA A 151 5.95 -4.73 -13.52
N ILE A 152 5.90 -5.97 -14.00
CA ILE A 152 5.51 -7.14 -13.20
C ILE A 152 6.80 -7.86 -12.76
N VAL A 153 7.20 -7.65 -11.51
CA VAL A 153 8.44 -8.17 -10.94
C VAL A 153 8.16 -9.43 -10.14
N ASP A 154 8.84 -10.53 -10.48
CA ASP A 154 8.83 -11.76 -9.67
C ASP A 154 9.64 -11.52 -8.38
N LEU A 155 9.01 -11.66 -7.22
CA LEU A 155 9.65 -11.34 -5.94
C LEU A 155 10.65 -12.39 -5.47
N LYS A 156 10.61 -13.60 -6.02
CA LYS A 156 11.62 -14.63 -5.70
C LYS A 156 12.94 -14.32 -6.38
N THR A 157 12.89 -13.83 -7.61
CA THR A 157 14.07 -13.57 -8.45
C THR A 157 14.46 -12.11 -8.55
N MET A 158 13.56 -11.19 -8.18
CA MET A 158 13.67 -9.73 -8.38
C MET A 158 13.92 -9.36 -9.84
N LYS A 159 13.30 -10.09 -10.77
CA LYS A 159 13.38 -9.84 -12.21
C LYS A 159 12.03 -9.44 -12.75
N ILE A 160 12.02 -8.52 -13.70
CA ILE A 160 10.83 -8.20 -14.49
C ILE A 160 10.50 -9.43 -15.34
N THR A 161 9.26 -9.88 -15.24
CA THR A 161 8.70 -10.96 -16.08
C THR A 161 7.93 -10.41 -17.27
N HIS A 162 7.26 -9.27 -17.07
CA HIS A 162 6.46 -8.59 -18.08
C HIS A 162 6.51 -7.07 -17.85
N THR A 163 6.42 -6.34 -18.94
CA THR A 163 6.18 -4.90 -18.96
C THR A 163 4.89 -4.66 -19.75
N VAL A 164 3.99 -3.86 -19.18
CA VAL A 164 2.64 -3.62 -19.73
C VAL A 164 2.48 -2.14 -20.01
N LYS A 165 2.12 -1.78 -21.24
CA LYS A 165 1.78 -0.38 -21.55
C LYS A 165 0.46 0.03 -20.92
N SER A 166 0.43 1.21 -20.32
CA SER A 166 -0.76 1.85 -19.77
C SER A 166 -1.08 3.17 -20.45
N GLY A 167 -1.88 4.00 -19.81
CA GLY A 167 -2.06 5.39 -20.24
C GLY A 167 -0.94 6.29 -19.73
N HIS A 168 -1.09 7.59 -19.89
CA HIS A 168 -0.17 8.59 -19.33
C HIS A 168 -0.45 8.86 -17.85
N GLU A 169 0.60 9.20 -17.10
CA GLU A 169 0.55 9.60 -15.68
C GLU A 169 -0.22 8.58 -14.81
N THR A 170 0.32 7.38 -14.65
CA THR A 170 -0.32 6.31 -13.88
C THR A 170 -0.18 6.49 -12.38
N GLU A 171 -1.30 6.35 -11.68
CA GLU A 171 -1.38 6.56 -10.23
C GLU A 171 -1.86 5.29 -9.51
N GLY A 172 -3.11 5.26 -9.07
CA GLY A 172 -3.68 4.18 -8.28
C GLY A 172 -3.70 2.84 -9.03
N VAL A 173 -3.32 1.79 -8.30
CA VAL A 173 -3.39 0.39 -8.73
C VAL A 173 -4.25 -0.39 -7.75
N GLU A 174 -5.26 -1.10 -8.24
CA GLU A 174 -6.14 -1.96 -7.43
C GLU A 174 -6.41 -3.31 -8.10
N PHE A 175 -6.59 -4.36 -7.31
CA PHE A 175 -6.96 -5.69 -7.81
C PHE A 175 -8.46 -5.93 -7.74
N SER A 176 -8.96 -6.77 -8.65
CA SER A 176 -10.31 -7.29 -8.51
C SER A 176 -10.44 -8.20 -7.28
N PRO A 177 -11.65 -8.33 -6.70
CA PRO A 177 -11.88 -9.20 -5.54
C PRO A 177 -11.48 -10.66 -5.75
N ASP A 178 -11.57 -11.16 -6.99
CA ASP A 178 -11.18 -12.52 -7.35
C ASP A 178 -9.69 -12.65 -7.71
N GLY A 179 -8.92 -11.55 -7.63
CA GLY A 179 -7.49 -11.52 -7.88
C GLY A 179 -7.08 -11.73 -9.34
N LYS A 180 -8.02 -11.65 -10.29
CA LYS A 180 -7.75 -11.93 -11.71
C LYS A 180 -7.44 -10.70 -12.53
N LEU A 181 -7.90 -9.53 -12.10
CA LEU A 181 -7.72 -8.27 -12.79
C LEU A 181 -6.92 -7.28 -11.94
N ILE A 182 -6.17 -6.44 -12.63
CA ILE A 182 -5.55 -5.23 -12.10
C ILE A 182 -6.16 -4.04 -12.84
N LEU A 183 -6.58 -3.04 -12.08
CA LEU A 183 -7.14 -1.78 -12.55
C LEU A 183 -6.15 -0.67 -12.22
N VAL A 184 -5.84 0.16 -13.21
CA VAL A 184 -4.86 1.25 -13.10
C VAL A 184 -5.49 2.54 -13.60
N THR A 185 -5.45 3.58 -12.78
CA THR A 185 -5.89 4.93 -13.17
C THR A 185 -4.77 5.64 -13.94
N ASN A 186 -5.12 6.22 -15.09
CA ASN A 186 -4.22 7.00 -15.92
C ASN A 186 -4.70 8.45 -15.91
N GLU A 187 -3.95 9.30 -15.21
CA GLU A 187 -4.32 10.67 -14.93
C GLU A 187 -4.38 11.52 -16.20
N GLY A 188 -3.33 11.43 -17.04
CA GLY A 188 -3.20 12.23 -18.26
C GLY A 188 -4.17 11.83 -19.37
N ASP A 189 -4.72 10.61 -19.29
CA ASP A 189 -5.65 10.08 -20.30
C ASP A 189 -7.11 10.06 -19.84
N ASP A 190 -7.42 10.48 -18.62
CA ASP A 190 -8.76 10.40 -18.03
C ASP A 190 -9.37 8.98 -18.10
N THR A 191 -8.58 7.94 -17.86
CA THR A 191 -9.03 6.54 -18.01
C THR A 191 -8.69 5.64 -16.83
N VAL A 192 -9.38 4.51 -16.76
CA VAL A 192 -8.95 3.33 -15.99
C VAL A 192 -8.66 2.18 -16.94
N SER A 193 -7.42 1.72 -16.96
CA SER A 193 -6.98 0.56 -17.75
C SER A 193 -7.07 -0.73 -16.93
N VAL A 194 -7.49 -1.82 -17.57
CA VAL A 194 -7.72 -3.11 -16.92
C VAL A 194 -6.92 -4.20 -17.62
N TYR A 195 -6.19 -4.99 -16.84
CA TYR A 195 -5.34 -6.07 -17.32
C TYR A 195 -5.56 -7.36 -16.55
N ARG A 196 -5.15 -8.49 -17.13
CA ARG A 196 -5.05 -9.76 -16.42
C ARG A 196 -3.83 -9.78 -15.50
N VAL A 197 -4.03 -10.17 -14.25
CA VAL A 197 -2.97 -10.42 -13.26
C VAL A 197 -1.97 -11.46 -13.79
N GLY A 198 -0.70 -11.30 -13.43
CA GLY A 198 0.42 -12.17 -13.82
C GLY A 198 0.92 -12.02 -15.27
N THR A 199 0.01 -11.87 -16.24
CA THR A 199 0.39 -11.76 -17.67
C THR A 199 0.41 -10.33 -18.20
N GLY A 200 -0.33 -9.42 -17.56
CA GLY A 200 -0.46 -8.05 -18.03
C GLY A 200 -1.28 -7.89 -19.31
N LYS A 201 -1.97 -8.94 -19.79
CA LYS A 201 -2.75 -8.85 -21.02
C LYS A 201 -3.89 -7.82 -20.86
N PRO A 202 -4.04 -6.84 -21.76
CA PRO A 202 -5.10 -5.86 -21.68
C PRO A 202 -6.47 -6.52 -21.82
N VAL A 203 -7.43 -6.03 -21.05
CA VAL A 203 -8.82 -6.52 -21.01
C VAL A 203 -9.77 -5.42 -21.46
N ARG A 204 -9.61 -4.21 -20.92
CA ARG A 204 -10.52 -3.09 -21.18
C ARG A 204 -9.90 -1.77 -20.77
N THR A 205 -10.28 -0.70 -21.46
CA THR A 205 -10.09 0.69 -21.02
C THR A 205 -11.45 1.31 -20.72
N VAL A 206 -11.55 2.01 -19.60
CA VAL A 206 -12.75 2.73 -19.16
C VAL A 206 -12.46 4.22 -19.30
N ASN A 207 -13.17 4.90 -20.19
CA ASN A 207 -13.08 6.34 -20.34
C ASN A 207 -13.90 7.02 -19.24
N LEU A 208 -13.29 8.02 -18.58
CA LEU A 208 -13.96 8.90 -17.64
C LEU A 208 -14.23 10.25 -18.31
N ASP A 209 -14.82 11.18 -17.56
CA ASP A 209 -15.07 12.52 -18.07
C ASP A 209 -13.73 13.22 -18.40
N LYS A 210 -13.70 13.97 -19.51
CA LYS A 210 -12.48 14.64 -19.97
C LYS A 210 -12.00 15.70 -18.97
N GLY A 211 -10.69 15.76 -18.73
CA GLY A 211 -10.02 16.64 -17.76
C GLY A 211 -10.27 16.26 -16.30
N SER A 212 -10.72 15.04 -16.03
CA SER A 212 -11.08 14.59 -14.68
C SER A 212 -9.87 14.17 -13.84
N ARG A 213 -8.80 13.68 -14.47
CA ARG A 213 -7.53 13.30 -13.83
C ARG A 213 -7.72 12.28 -12.68
N PRO A 214 -7.97 10.99 -12.98
CA PRO A 214 -8.17 9.97 -11.96
C PRO A 214 -6.89 9.68 -11.17
N ARG A 215 -7.00 9.58 -9.83
CA ARG A 215 -5.87 9.34 -8.90
C ARG A 215 -6.01 8.02 -8.13
N GLY A 216 -6.65 8.03 -6.97
CA GLY A 216 -6.86 6.83 -6.17
C GLY A 216 -8.02 5.98 -6.70
N ILE A 217 -7.87 4.66 -6.58
CA ILE A 217 -8.92 3.67 -6.89
C ILE A 217 -9.05 2.67 -5.74
N LYS A 218 -10.29 2.36 -5.33
CA LYS A 218 -10.57 1.36 -4.30
C LYS A 218 -11.78 0.49 -4.57
N VAL A 219 -11.64 -0.82 -4.35
CA VAL A 219 -12.77 -1.75 -4.42
C VAL A 219 -13.62 -1.74 -3.14
N SER A 220 -14.94 -1.68 -3.27
CA SER A 220 -15.93 -1.67 -2.19
C SER A 220 -15.91 -2.97 -1.39
N PRO A 221 -16.12 -2.98 -0.05
CA PRO A 221 -16.02 -4.15 0.83
C PRO A 221 -16.68 -5.42 0.30
N ASP A 222 -17.84 -5.31 -0.35
CA ASP A 222 -18.59 -6.41 -0.94
C ASP A 222 -18.11 -6.85 -2.34
N GLY A 223 -17.10 -6.17 -2.90
CA GLY A 223 -16.48 -6.45 -4.20
C GLY A 223 -17.32 -5.99 -5.39
N LYS A 224 -18.42 -5.27 -5.17
CA LYS A 224 -19.37 -4.93 -6.23
C LYS A 224 -19.12 -3.61 -6.91
N GLN A 225 -18.27 -2.76 -6.38
CA GLN A 225 -18.03 -1.42 -6.91
C GLN A 225 -16.54 -1.04 -6.80
N TYR A 226 -16.10 -0.14 -7.67
CA TYR A 226 -14.83 0.58 -7.51
C TYR A 226 -15.11 2.06 -7.33
N VAL A 227 -14.43 2.72 -6.39
CA VAL A 227 -14.46 4.17 -6.22
C VAL A 227 -13.17 4.74 -6.81
N VAL A 228 -13.28 5.74 -7.68
CA VAL A 228 -12.14 6.41 -8.31
C VAL A 228 -12.23 7.90 -8.03
N THR A 229 -11.21 8.50 -7.41
CA THR A 229 -11.14 9.95 -7.19
C THR A 229 -10.68 10.66 -8.45
N LEU A 230 -11.28 11.81 -8.74
CA LEU A 230 -11.03 12.64 -9.91
C LEU A 230 -10.50 14.00 -9.44
N GLU A 231 -9.19 14.21 -9.50
CA GLU A 231 -8.52 15.31 -8.81
C GLU A 231 -9.00 16.68 -9.32
N ASN A 232 -8.98 16.87 -10.64
CA ASN A 232 -9.34 18.16 -11.25
C ASN A 232 -10.86 18.40 -11.26
N ALA A 233 -11.64 17.32 -11.32
CA ALA A 233 -13.10 17.43 -11.28
C ALA A 233 -13.64 17.70 -9.86
N ASN A 234 -12.81 17.58 -8.82
CA ASN A 234 -13.21 17.63 -7.41
C ASN A 234 -14.36 16.66 -7.11
N LYS A 235 -14.29 15.45 -7.67
CA LYS A 235 -15.32 14.41 -7.56
C LYS A 235 -14.70 13.05 -7.26
N PHE A 236 -15.55 12.08 -6.93
CA PHE A 236 -15.25 10.68 -7.21
C PHE A 236 -16.38 10.05 -8.01
N VAL A 237 -16.04 9.02 -8.78
CA VAL A 237 -17.00 8.15 -9.46
C VAL A 237 -17.03 6.79 -8.80
N VAL A 238 -18.21 6.17 -8.85
CA VAL A 238 -18.44 4.79 -8.45
C VAL A 238 -18.71 4.01 -9.73
N LEU A 239 -17.86 3.02 -9.99
CA LEU A 239 -17.97 2.10 -11.12
C LEU A 239 -18.60 0.79 -10.64
N ASP A 240 -19.53 0.23 -11.43
CA ASP A 240 -20.01 -1.14 -11.20
C ASP A 240 -18.86 -2.14 -11.36
N GLY A 241 -18.71 -3.08 -10.42
CA GLY A 241 -17.54 -3.95 -10.32
C GLY A 241 -17.39 -4.97 -11.46
N LYS A 242 -18.45 -5.22 -12.24
CA LYS A 242 -18.43 -6.14 -13.38
C LYS A 242 -18.36 -5.40 -14.71
N SER A 243 -19.31 -4.49 -14.92
CA SER A 243 -19.47 -3.75 -16.15
C SER A 243 -18.57 -2.51 -16.23
N LEU A 244 -17.95 -2.09 -15.12
CA LEU A 244 -17.11 -0.90 -15.00
C LEU A 244 -17.75 0.37 -15.57
N LYS A 245 -19.08 0.41 -15.63
CA LYS A 245 -19.83 1.61 -15.98
C LYS A 245 -19.96 2.47 -14.74
N THR A 246 -19.87 3.79 -14.92
CA THR A 246 -20.19 4.75 -13.86
C THR A 246 -21.65 4.59 -13.45
N VAL A 247 -21.87 4.31 -12.17
CA VAL A 247 -23.21 4.22 -11.56
C VAL A 247 -23.53 5.40 -10.65
N LYS A 248 -22.50 6.12 -10.19
CA LYS A 248 -22.67 7.33 -9.38
C LYS A 248 -21.47 8.26 -9.56
N THR A 249 -21.71 9.55 -9.48
CA THR A 249 -20.69 10.60 -9.37
C THR A 249 -21.03 11.44 -8.15
N VAL A 250 -20.04 11.75 -7.32
CA VAL A 250 -20.22 12.44 -6.04
C VAL A 250 -19.21 13.57 -5.92
N ASP A 251 -19.66 14.73 -5.46
CA ASP A 251 -18.80 15.88 -5.22
C ASP A 251 -17.91 15.66 -3.99
N THR A 252 -16.69 16.17 -4.09
CA THR A 252 -15.70 16.23 -3.01
C THR A 252 -15.19 17.66 -2.87
N LYS A 253 -14.35 17.89 -1.86
CA LYS A 253 -13.54 19.09 -1.77
C LYS A 253 -12.32 19.02 -2.68
N THR A 254 -11.54 20.09 -2.70
CA THR A 254 -10.51 20.30 -3.71
C THR A 254 -9.39 19.26 -3.69
N GLY A 255 -9.12 18.69 -4.86
CA GLY A 255 -8.00 17.77 -5.11
C GLY A 255 -8.09 16.44 -4.36
N PRO A 256 -9.18 15.65 -4.53
CA PRO A 256 -9.28 14.31 -3.96
C PRO A 256 -8.18 13.40 -4.53
N TYR A 257 -7.50 12.65 -3.65
CA TYR A 257 -6.34 11.83 -4.03
C TYR A 257 -6.46 10.39 -3.51
N GLY A 258 -6.04 10.12 -2.27
CA GLY A 258 -6.17 8.79 -1.68
C GLY A 258 -7.62 8.48 -1.32
N VAL A 259 -8.04 7.24 -1.57
CA VAL A 259 -9.37 6.74 -1.21
C VAL A 259 -9.27 5.37 -0.57
N SER A 260 -9.98 5.16 0.54
CA SER A 260 -10.18 3.83 1.11
C SER A 260 -11.48 3.75 1.91
N PHE A 261 -12.00 2.53 2.04
CA PHE A 261 -12.98 2.25 3.07
C PHE A 261 -12.29 2.08 4.43
N ASP A 262 -13.02 2.34 5.51
CA ASP A 262 -12.58 1.96 6.85
C ASP A 262 -12.61 0.43 7.03
N PRO A 263 -12.00 -0.13 8.10
CA PRO A 263 -11.98 -1.57 8.33
C PRO A 263 -13.38 -2.20 8.41
N SER A 264 -14.39 -1.44 8.86
CA SER A 264 -15.78 -1.93 8.93
C SER A 264 -16.52 -1.86 7.59
N GLY A 265 -16.00 -1.12 6.61
CA GLY A 265 -16.66 -0.85 5.33
C GLY A 265 -17.81 0.16 5.40
N LYS A 266 -18.14 0.68 6.59
CA LYS A 266 -19.26 1.61 6.81
C LYS A 266 -18.93 3.05 6.42
N ARG A 267 -17.65 3.37 6.24
CA ARG A 267 -17.18 4.70 5.85
C ARG A 267 -16.27 4.59 4.63
N LEU A 268 -16.44 5.53 3.72
CA LEU A 268 -15.49 5.81 2.64
C LEU A 268 -14.74 7.09 3.02
N LEU A 269 -13.42 7.05 2.94
CA LEU A 269 -12.54 8.15 3.28
C LEU A 269 -11.83 8.63 2.01
N ILE A 270 -11.78 9.95 1.82
CA ILE A 270 -11.11 10.60 0.70
C ILE A 270 -10.21 11.72 1.22
N ALA A 271 -8.94 11.66 0.88
CA ALA A 271 -8.00 12.74 1.17
C ALA A 271 -8.14 13.85 0.11
N ALA A 272 -8.87 14.92 0.43
CA ALA A 272 -8.96 16.13 -0.37
C ALA A 272 -7.71 16.99 -0.13
N SER A 273 -6.64 16.60 -0.81
CA SER A 273 -5.26 16.98 -0.48
C SER A 273 -4.97 18.47 -0.61
N ARG A 274 -5.59 19.15 -1.59
CA ARG A 274 -5.43 20.60 -1.83
C ARG A 274 -6.31 21.42 -0.89
N ASP A 275 -7.42 20.86 -0.43
CA ASP A 275 -8.30 21.47 0.57
C ASP A 275 -7.78 21.31 2.01
N LYS A 276 -6.82 20.40 2.24
CA LYS A 276 -6.31 20.05 3.58
C LYS A 276 -7.39 19.41 4.46
N THR A 277 -8.22 18.57 3.84
CA THR A 277 -9.33 17.89 4.51
C THR A 277 -9.31 16.39 4.19
N LEU A 278 -9.54 15.55 5.21
CA LEU A 278 -10.00 14.18 5.03
C LEU A 278 -11.53 14.19 5.07
N GLN A 279 -12.16 13.83 3.96
CA GLN A 279 -13.60 13.73 3.87
C GLN A 279 -14.07 12.31 4.18
N VAL A 280 -15.15 12.22 4.95
CA VAL A 280 -15.78 10.97 5.35
C VAL A 280 -17.18 10.92 4.75
N PHE A 281 -17.45 9.84 4.04
CA PHE A 281 -18.72 9.52 3.43
C PHE A 281 -19.27 8.21 4.00
N ASP A 282 -20.56 8.00 3.82
CA ASP A 282 -21.18 6.69 4.02
C ASP A 282 -20.59 5.67 3.04
N GLY A 283 -20.19 4.49 3.53
CA GLY A 283 -19.54 3.46 2.71
C GLY A 283 -20.47 2.77 1.71
N SER A 284 -21.80 2.90 1.86
CA SER A 284 -22.78 2.29 0.94
C SER A 284 -23.55 3.34 0.14
N THR A 285 -24.03 4.39 0.81
CA THR A 285 -24.81 5.43 0.14
C THR A 285 -23.95 6.50 -0.49
N TYR A 286 -22.67 6.62 -0.12
CA TYR A 286 -21.75 7.69 -0.56
C TYR A 286 -22.21 9.09 -0.19
N GLU A 287 -23.12 9.22 0.78
CA GLU A 287 -23.50 10.51 1.34
C GLU A 287 -22.36 11.08 2.17
N HIS A 288 -22.07 12.37 2.01
CA HIS A 288 -21.12 13.07 2.86
C HIS A 288 -21.57 13.03 4.33
N ARG A 289 -20.62 12.83 5.24
CA ARG A 289 -20.86 12.74 6.69
C ARG A 289 -20.05 13.76 7.47
N LYS A 290 -18.78 13.93 7.14
CA LYS A 290 -17.85 14.74 7.93
C LYS A 290 -16.67 15.21 7.10
N ASP A 291 -16.21 16.41 7.41
CA ASP A 291 -14.90 16.91 7.01
C ASP A 291 -13.99 16.96 8.23
N VAL A 292 -12.76 16.49 8.09
CA VAL A 292 -11.74 16.49 9.14
C VAL A 292 -10.57 17.34 8.65
N PRO A 293 -10.25 18.47 9.31
CA PRO A 293 -9.05 19.23 9.00
C PRO A 293 -7.79 18.38 9.19
N VAL A 294 -6.88 18.44 8.22
CA VAL A 294 -5.60 17.73 8.25
C VAL A 294 -4.49 18.65 7.71
N GLY A 295 -3.28 18.10 7.59
CA GLY A 295 -2.11 18.80 7.07
C GLY A 295 -2.14 19.12 5.58
N GLN A 296 -1.02 19.62 5.08
CA GLN A 296 -0.83 19.97 3.68
C GLN A 296 -0.40 18.75 2.86
N ARG A 297 -1.06 18.53 1.71
CA ARG A 297 -0.75 17.44 0.76
C ARG A 297 -0.74 16.07 1.46
N CYS A 298 -1.84 15.75 2.12
CA CYS A 298 -2.10 14.39 2.60
C CYS A 298 -2.61 13.57 1.42
N TRP A 299 -1.84 12.58 1.00
CA TRP A 299 -2.19 11.75 -0.16
C TRP A 299 -2.58 10.34 0.23
N HIS A 300 -1.80 9.70 1.10
CA HIS A 300 -2.01 8.31 1.46
C HIS A 300 -2.22 8.10 2.94
N PHE A 301 -2.95 7.04 3.26
CA PHE A 301 -3.29 6.71 4.62
C PHE A 301 -3.51 5.22 4.83
N SER A 302 -3.31 4.78 6.07
CA SER A 302 -3.57 3.42 6.53
C SER A 302 -4.13 3.45 7.95
N PHE A 303 -5.12 2.62 8.22
CA PHE A 303 -5.53 2.33 9.59
C PHE A 303 -4.45 1.52 10.30
N THR A 304 -4.41 1.60 11.63
CA THR A 304 -3.72 0.60 12.44
C THR A 304 -4.38 -0.77 12.27
N PRO A 305 -3.67 -1.88 12.55
CA PRO A 305 -4.20 -3.24 12.42
C PRO A 305 -5.48 -3.48 13.25
N ASP A 306 -5.56 -2.84 14.42
CA ASP A 306 -6.73 -2.89 15.31
C ASP A 306 -7.85 -1.91 14.91
N GLY A 307 -7.63 -1.08 13.88
CA GLY A 307 -8.54 -0.04 13.43
C GLY A 307 -8.70 1.15 14.38
N SER A 308 -7.95 1.21 15.49
CA SER A 308 -8.13 2.24 16.53
C SER A 308 -7.57 3.61 16.15
N LYS A 309 -6.67 3.67 15.16
CA LYS A 309 -6.12 4.91 14.62
C LYS A 309 -6.08 4.87 13.10
N LEU A 310 -6.07 6.06 12.52
CA LEU A 310 -5.86 6.30 11.10
C LEU A 310 -4.63 7.20 10.93
N LEU A 311 -3.62 6.71 10.22
CA LEU A 311 -2.37 7.44 9.96
C LEU A 311 -2.40 8.00 8.53
N LEU A 312 -2.25 9.33 8.40
CA LEU A 312 -2.26 10.08 7.14
C LEU A 312 -0.88 10.67 6.86
N ALA A 313 -0.23 10.25 5.78
CA ALA A 313 1.04 10.83 5.33
C ALA A 313 0.78 12.18 4.64
N CYS A 314 1.21 13.28 5.29
CA CYS A 314 0.98 14.66 4.85
C CYS A 314 2.31 15.30 4.44
N GLY A 315 2.67 15.12 3.18
CA GLY A 315 4.03 15.38 2.73
C GLY A 315 4.47 16.83 2.78
N ARG A 316 3.58 17.80 2.56
CA ARG A 316 3.93 19.24 2.71
C ARG A 316 3.85 19.73 4.16
N SER A 317 3.34 18.90 5.06
CA SER A 317 3.48 19.09 6.51
C SER A 317 4.71 18.39 7.10
N ASN A 318 5.46 17.62 6.30
CA ASN A 318 6.60 16.83 6.77
C ASN A 318 6.28 15.92 7.96
N ALA A 319 5.06 15.36 7.98
CA ALA A 319 4.53 14.64 9.12
C ALA A 319 3.50 13.59 8.72
N VAL A 320 3.26 12.65 9.63
CA VAL A 320 2.08 11.77 9.64
C VAL A 320 1.09 12.28 10.67
N TYR A 321 -0.15 12.52 10.24
CA TYR A 321 -1.27 12.90 11.11
C TYR A 321 -1.92 11.63 11.63
N VAL A 322 -2.09 11.53 12.94
CA VAL A 322 -2.75 10.40 13.59
C VAL A 322 -4.13 10.84 14.03
N LEU A 323 -5.15 10.20 13.49
CA LEU A 323 -6.55 10.44 13.82
C LEU A 323 -7.10 9.25 14.62
N ASP A 324 -8.11 9.49 15.45
CA ASP A 324 -8.88 8.42 16.08
C ASP A 324 -9.64 7.62 15.01
N GLY A 325 -9.59 6.29 15.07
CA GLY A 325 -10.19 5.44 14.03
C GLY A 325 -11.72 5.45 14.03
N SER A 326 -12.35 5.86 15.14
CA SER A 326 -13.81 5.82 15.30
C SER A 326 -14.48 7.15 14.95
N ASP A 327 -13.87 8.27 15.34
CA ASP A 327 -14.45 9.60 15.11
C ASP A 327 -13.57 10.53 14.26
N TYR A 328 -12.38 10.09 13.88
CA TYR A 328 -11.43 10.81 13.03
C TYR A 328 -10.95 12.16 13.59
N LYS A 329 -11.09 12.40 14.90
CA LYS A 329 -10.44 13.56 15.51
C LYS A 329 -8.93 13.39 15.51
N GLU A 330 -8.20 14.48 15.29
CA GLU A 330 -6.74 14.48 15.40
C GLU A 330 -6.33 14.15 16.83
N VAL A 331 -5.43 13.17 16.96
CA VAL A 331 -4.82 12.73 18.22
C VAL A 331 -3.46 13.41 18.37
N LYS A 332 -2.61 13.31 17.35
CA LYS A 332 -1.26 13.90 17.32
C LYS A 332 -0.70 13.93 15.90
N GLN A 333 0.44 14.59 15.77
CA GLN A 333 1.29 14.56 14.57
C GLN A 333 2.62 13.87 14.92
N ILE A 334 3.11 13.04 14.01
CA ILE A 334 4.43 12.43 14.07
C ILE A 334 5.29 13.15 13.02
N GLY A 335 6.21 13.99 13.50
CA GLY A 335 7.10 14.80 12.66
C GLY A 335 8.33 14.03 12.15
N ASP A 336 9.33 14.78 11.70
CA ASP A 336 10.61 14.28 11.18
C ASP A 336 10.47 13.31 10.00
N LEU A 337 9.40 13.50 9.21
CA LEU A 337 9.07 12.73 8.02
C LEU A 337 8.98 13.67 6.81
N PRO A 338 10.10 14.27 6.37
CA PRO A 338 10.10 15.28 5.33
C PRO A 338 9.53 14.71 4.03
N LEU A 339 8.56 15.40 3.43
CA LEU A 339 7.97 14.96 2.17
C LEU A 339 7.40 13.53 2.25
N ALA A 340 6.79 13.16 3.39
CA ALA A 340 6.04 11.91 3.58
C ALA A 340 5.06 11.67 2.42
N TRP A 341 5.07 10.47 1.85
CA TRP A 341 4.31 10.14 0.65
C TRP A 341 3.36 8.97 0.90
N GLY A 342 3.89 7.75 0.98
CA GLY A 342 3.12 6.51 1.12
C GLY A 342 3.20 5.99 2.54
N ILE A 343 2.15 5.31 2.99
CA ILE A 343 2.11 4.68 4.32
C ILE A 343 1.39 3.34 4.26
N VAL A 344 1.98 2.32 4.89
CA VAL A 344 1.38 0.99 5.08
C VAL A 344 1.65 0.50 6.50
N THR A 345 0.77 -0.34 7.04
CA THR A 345 0.95 -0.96 8.37
C THR A 345 1.22 -2.46 8.27
N TYR A 346 1.90 -2.99 9.28
CA TYR A 346 1.98 -4.42 9.56
C TYR A 346 1.53 -4.71 11.00
N PRO A 347 0.66 -5.71 11.25
CA PRO A 347 -0.11 -6.46 10.25
C PRO A 347 -0.91 -5.56 9.28
N PRO A 348 -1.21 -6.03 8.06
CA PRO A 348 -1.92 -5.20 7.08
C PRO A 348 -3.29 -4.74 7.57
N SER A 349 -3.68 -3.54 7.19
CA SER A 349 -5.00 -2.95 7.50
C SER A 349 -5.55 -2.19 6.29
N ALA A 350 -6.77 -1.68 6.41
CA ALA A 350 -7.40 -0.86 5.37
C ALA A 350 -6.59 0.43 5.14
N GLY A 351 -6.41 0.81 3.87
CA GLY A 351 -5.64 1.99 3.51
C GLY A 351 -5.69 2.29 2.01
N SER A 352 -5.28 3.50 1.64
CA SER A 352 -5.41 4.01 0.27
C SER A 352 -4.52 3.29 -0.75
N ILE A 353 -3.42 2.70 -0.29
CA ILE A 353 -2.45 1.98 -1.15
C ILE A 353 -2.24 0.52 -0.74
N VAL A 354 -3.04 0.02 0.20
CA VAL A 354 -2.96 -1.35 0.73
C VAL A 354 -3.97 -2.24 0.03
N GLY A 355 -3.61 -3.48 -0.31
CA GLY A 355 -4.58 -4.46 -0.81
C GLY A 355 -5.47 -5.07 0.26
N ARG A 356 -6.32 -6.00 -0.15
CA ARG A 356 -7.01 -6.90 0.78
C ARG A 356 -6.22 -8.15 1.06
#